data_AF-A0A7S6M1Y2-F1
#
_entry.id   AF-A0A7S6M1Y2-F1
#
_cell.length_a   1.000
_cell.length_b   1.000
_cell.length_c   1.000
_cell.angle_alpha   90.00
_cell.angle_beta   90.00
_cell.angle_gamma   90.00
#
_symmetry.space_group_name_H-M   'P 1'
#
loop_
_entity.id
_entity.type
_entity.pdbx_description
1 polymer ?
#
loop_
_entity_poly.entity_id
_entity_poly.type
_entity_poly.pdbx_seq_one_letter_code
_entity_poly.pdbx_strand_id
1 'polypeptide(L)'
;MIWKATLAFALLASLTLIGCNSQKASGYQPKPSKKAEVKPVEPGKEATLFPMAEGNQWTFEVEAAGRTDEITLKVISVSPMEGGIKARLEFTSGTQVIDKQAWEITSNGIFQLSAGNPEVTFSPRQTAVPFPIEVGKKFAWKGTALLPIGQAGPSSHKNEVQAWQLVDSGIGRVTALPIQTYAEFMAKVDGQDVPATMASTTYWSPGIGLVRYVQRIAVGNATSGQTLRLKSYVVK
;
A
#
# COMPACT_ATOMS: atom_id res chain seq x y z
N MET A 1 -24.67 -20.11 -43.06
CA MET A 1 -25.17 -19.55 -44.33
C MET A 1 -26.64 -19.20 -44.14
N ILE A 2 -27.03 -17.96 -44.51
CA ILE A 2 -28.39 -17.45 -44.78
C ILE A 2 -29.25 -17.20 -43.51
N TRP A 3 -29.29 -15.96 -42.97
CA TRP A 3 -30.24 -14.84 -43.26
C TRP A 3 -31.68 -15.16 -42.78
N LYS A 4 -32.46 -14.32 -42.08
CA LYS A 4 -32.53 -12.86 -41.90
C LYS A 4 -33.63 -12.59 -40.86
N ALA A 5 -33.52 -11.53 -40.06
CA ALA A 5 -34.68 -10.77 -39.61
C ALA A 5 -34.28 -9.29 -39.51
N THR A 6 -34.55 -8.58 -40.60
CA THR A 6 -34.51 -7.13 -40.70
C THR A 6 -35.74 -6.58 -39.97
N LEU A 7 -35.57 -5.62 -39.07
CA LEU A 7 -36.55 -4.56 -38.92
C LEU A 7 -35.83 -3.23 -38.68
N ALA A 8 -35.78 -2.47 -39.75
CA ALA A 8 -35.41 -1.07 -39.75
C ALA A 8 -36.59 -0.27 -39.18
N PHE A 9 -36.31 0.62 -38.23
CA PHE A 9 -37.10 1.82 -38.04
C PHE A 9 -36.12 2.99 -37.90
N ALA A 10 -35.77 3.58 -39.03
CA ALA A 10 -35.19 4.91 -39.07
C ALA A 10 -36.33 5.92 -38.93
N LEU A 11 -36.27 6.73 -37.89
CA LEU A 11 -36.93 8.03 -37.91
C LEU A 11 -35.97 9.06 -37.31
N LEU A 12 -35.26 9.70 -38.25
CA LEU A 12 -34.65 11.00 -38.08
C LEU A 12 -35.73 11.97 -37.58
N ALA A 13 -35.56 12.48 -36.37
CA ALA A 13 -36.10 13.77 -35.97
C ALA A 13 -34.94 14.56 -35.38
N SER A 14 -34.29 15.32 -36.27
CA SER A 14 -33.45 16.46 -35.95
C SER A 14 -34.22 17.40 -35.01
N LEU A 15 -33.98 17.28 -33.70
CA LEU A 15 -34.35 18.32 -32.76
C LEU A 15 -33.36 19.46 -32.93
N THR A 16 -33.93 20.55 -33.41
CA THR A 16 -33.34 21.83 -33.71
C THR A 16 -32.50 22.34 -32.55
N LEU A 17 -31.30 22.81 -32.89
CA LEU A 17 -30.54 23.77 -32.09
C LEU A 17 -31.38 25.05 -32.00
N ILE A 18 -32.26 25.14 -31.00
CA ILE A 18 -32.87 26.39 -30.58
C ILE A 18 -31.86 27.07 -29.67
N GLY A 19 -31.44 28.27 -30.11
CA GLY A 19 -30.39 29.05 -29.52
C GLY A 19 -30.64 29.50 -28.08
N CYS A 20 -29.55 30.03 -27.52
CA CYS A 20 -29.48 30.77 -26.27
C CYS A 20 -30.74 31.57 -25.98
N ASN A 21 -31.48 31.18 -24.94
CA ASN A 21 -32.18 32.16 -24.13
C ASN A 21 -31.63 32.07 -22.72
N SER A 22 -30.88 33.11 -22.37
CA SER A 22 -30.24 33.34 -21.09
C SER A 22 -31.29 33.56 -20.00
N GLN A 23 -31.86 32.48 -19.47
CA GLN A 23 -32.39 32.53 -18.11
C GLN A 23 -31.22 32.25 -17.17
N LYS A 24 -30.86 33.29 -16.41
CA LYS A 24 -29.86 33.28 -15.34
C LYS A 24 -30.22 32.18 -14.34
N ALA A 25 -29.70 30.97 -14.57
CA ALA A 25 -29.59 29.98 -13.53
C ALA A 25 -28.74 30.60 -12.42
N SER A 26 -29.34 30.71 -11.24
CA SER A 26 -28.71 31.11 -9.98
C SER A 26 -27.27 30.61 -9.95
N GLY A 27 -26.33 31.54 -9.88
CA GLY A 27 -24.90 31.31 -10.04
C GLY A 27 -24.33 30.48 -8.91
N TYR A 28 -24.52 29.16 -8.99
CA TYR A 28 -23.65 28.23 -8.31
C TYR A 28 -22.28 28.34 -8.96
N GLN A 29 -21.44 29.21 -8.40
CA GLN A 29 -20.01 29.11 -8.59
C GLN A 29 -19.53 28.03 -7.62
N PRO A 30 -19.01 26.88 -8.10
CA PRO A 30 -18.35 25.94 -7.24
C PRO A 30 -17.27 26.70 -6.49
N LYS A 31 -17.37 26.80 -5.17
CA LYS A 31 -16.29 27.37 -4.36
C LYS A 31 -15.05 26.55 -4.69
N PRO A 32 -13.94 27.17 -5.12
CA PRO A 32 -12.69 26.45 -5.32
C PRO A 32 -12.41 25.64 -4.07
N SER A 33 -12.41 24.32 -4.18
CA SER A 33 -12.07 23.49 -3.03
C SER A 33 -10.64 23.85 -2.65
N LYS A 34 -10.44 24.23 -1.39
CA LYS A 34 -9.11 24.49 -0.87
C LYS A 34 -8.31 23.21 -1.12
N LYS A 35 -7.31 23.27 -2.02
CA LYS A 35 -6.44 22.12 -2.28
C LYS A 35 -5.92 21.66 -0.91
N ALA A 36 -6.26 20.44 -0.53
CA ALA A 36 -5.80 19.89 0.73
C ALA A 36 -4.27 19.90 0.71
N GLU A 37 -3.69 20.52 1.74
CA GLU A 37 -2.27 20.80 1.80
C GLU A 37 -1.50 19.52 2.10
N VAL A 38 -0.57 19.18 1.21
CA VAL A 38 0.35 18.08 1.40
C VAL A 38 1.48 18.59 2.29
N LYS A 39 1.57 18.09 3.52
CA LYS A 39 2.65 18.43 4.46
C LYS A 39 3.63 17.26 4.58
N PRO A 40 4.84 17.38 4.01
CA PRO A 40 5.92 16.43 4.25
C PRO A 40 6.29 16.35 5.73
N VAL A 41 6.90 15.24 6.14
CA VAL A 41 7.55 15.15 7.45
C VAL A 41 8.79 16.04 7.49
N GLU A 42 9.04 16.66 8.64
CA GLU A 42 10.25 17.43 8.87
C GLU A 42 11.48 16.50 8.94
N PRO A 43 12.65 16.93 8.42
CA PRO A 43 13.89 16.19 8.60
C PRO A 43 14.18 15.91 10.07
N GLY A 44 14.60 14.69 10.40
CA GLY A 44 14.81 14.22 11.77
C GLY A 44 13.53 13.79 12.51
N LYS A 45 12.35 13.90 11.88
CA LYS A 45 11.06 13.41 12.42
C LYS A 45 10.51 12.22 11.64
N GLU A 46 11.31 11.61 10.76
CA GLU A 46 10.87 10.57 9.84
C GLU A 46 10.39 9.29 10.55
N ALA A 47 10.87 9.02 11.76
CA ALA A 47 10.39 7.92 12.61
C ALA A 47 8.87 8.00 12.89
N THR A 48 8.27 9.18 12.81
CA THR A 48 6.81 9.36 12.94
C THR A 48 6.02 8.69 11.81
N LEU A 49 6.66 8.29 10.70
CA LEU A 49 6.02 7.52 9.63
C LEU A 49 5.61 6.12 10.05
N PHE A 50 6.17 5.57 11.12
CA PHE A 50 5.72 4.32 11.69
C PHE A 50 5.82 4.37 13.22
N PRO A 51 4.81 4.92 13.91
CA PRO A 51 4.86 5.09 15.36
C PRO A 51 4.77 3.72 16.05
N MET A 52 5.92 3.14 16.38
CA MET A 52 6.06 1.87 17.06
C MET A 52 6.09 2.06 18.59
N ALA A 53 4.93 2.33 19.18
CA ALA A 53 4.75 2.27 20.63
C ALA A 53 3.90 1.05 20.99
N GLU A 54 4.18 0.42 22.14
CA GLU A 54 3.45 -0.77 22.56
C GLU A 54 1.94 -0.50 22.70
N GLY A 55 1.14 -1.36 22.07
CA GLY A 55 -0.30 -1.23 21.99
C GLY A 55 -0.81 -0.31 20.89
N ASN A 56 0.06 0.35 20.11
CA ASN A 56 -0.38 1.01 18.88
C ASN A 56 -0.94 -0.05 17.92
N GLN A 57 -2.02 0.30 17.22
CA GLN A 57 -2.71 -0.62 16.32
C GLN A 57 -3.37 0.09 15.14
N TRP A 58 -3.52 -0.65 14.05
CA TRP A 58 -4.15 -0.24 12.81
C TRP A 58 -5.07 -1.33 12.32
N THR A 59 -6.32 -1.00 12.04
CA THR A 59 -7.27 -1.92 11.43
C THR A 59 -7.45 -1.54 9.97
N PHE A 60 -7.26 -2.52 9.09
CA PHE A 60 -7.34 -2.35 7.64
C PHE A 60 -8.52 -3.15 7.09
N GLU A 61 -9.23 -2.52 6.16
CA GLU A 61 -10.02 -3.26 5.19
C GLU A 61 -9.07 -3.82 4.12
N VAL A 62 -9.23 -5.10 3.79
CA VAL A 62 -8.43 -5.85 2.82
C VAL A 62 -9.30 -6.27 1.66
N GLU A 63 -9.02 -5.78 0.47
CA GLU A 63 -9.62 -6.28 -0.77
C GLU A 63 -8.64 -7.22 -1.46
N ALA A 64 -8.98 -8.51 -1.59
CA ALA A 64 -8.17 -9.50 -2.28
C ALA A 64 -9.06 -10.58 -2.94
N ALA A 65 -8.74 -10.97 -4.17
CA ALA A 65 -9.46 -12.02 -4.91
C ALA A 65 -11.00 -11.85 -4.93
N GLY A 66 -11.48 -10.61 -5.05
CA GLY A 66 -12.92 -10.28 -5.06
C GLY A 66 -13.61 -10.37 -3.70
N ARG A 67 -12.86 -10.56 -2.61
CA ARG A 67 -13.37 -10.57 -1.23
C ARG A 67 -12.85 -9.36 -0.47
N THR A 68 -13.65 -8.91 0.48
CA THR A 68 -13.30 -7.89 1.46
C THR A 68 -13.22 -8.54 2.83
N ASP A 69 -12.12 -8.35 3.53
CA ASP A 69 -11.88 -8.84 4.88
C ASP A 69 -11.31 -7.73 5.78
N GLU A 70 -11.17 -7.99 7.07
CA GLU A 70 -10.59 -7.04 8.02
C GLU A 70 -9.39 -7.66 8.74
N ILE A 71 -8.27 -6.95 8.74
CA ILE A 71 -7.07 -7.35 9.48
C ILE A 71 -6.63 -6.24 10.43
N THR A 72 -6.12 -6.61 11.59
CA THR A 72 -5.56 -5.67 12.56
C THR A 72 -4.07 -5.92 12.72
N LEU A 73 -3.26 -4.87 12.51
CA LEU A 73 -1.85 -4.81 12.86
C LEU A 73 -1.71 -4.23 14.27
N LYS A 74 -0.98 -4.89 15.16
CA LYS A 74 -0.73 -4.40 16.51
C LYS A 74 0.75 -4.49 16.88
N VAL A 75 1.27 -3.46 17.54
CA VAL A 75 2.59 -3.49 18.20
C VAL A 75 2.46 -4.21 19.53
N ILE A 76 3.09 -5.38 19.62
CA ILE A 76 3.02 -6.28 20.79
C ILE A 76 4.12 -5.97 21.80
N SER A 77 5.30 -5.59 21.34
CA SER A 77 6.40 -5.18 22.22
C SER A 77 7.36 -4.25 21.49
N VAL A 78 8.04 -3.40 22.26
CA VAL A 78 9.10 -2.51 21.79
C VAL A 78 10.27 -2.61 22.75
N SER A 79 11.47 -2.72 22.21
CA SER A 79 12.71 -2.81 22.96
C SER A 79 13.73 -1.80 22.42
N PRO A 80 14.46 -1.08 23.29
CA PRO A 80 15.55 -0.24 22.85
C PRO A 80 16.67 -1.11 22.26
N MET A 81 17.38 -0.57 21.28
CA MET A 81 18.61 -1.14 20.73
C MET A 81 19.63 -0.03 20.48
N GLU A 82 20.87 -0.39 20.23
CA GLU A 82 21.87 0.60 19.82
C GLU A 82 21.40 1.35 18.56
N GLY A 83 21.34 2.66 18.64
CA GLY A 83 20.95 3.53 17.52
C GLY A 83 19.46 3.51 17.17
N GLY A 84 18.58 2.91 17.98
CA GLY A 84 17.16 2.85 17.64
C GLY A 84 16.26 2.02 18.55
N ILE A 85 15.17 1.54 17.97
CA ILE A 85 14.23 0.62 18.61
C ILE A 85 13.97 -0.58 17.73
N LYS A 86 13.64 -1.70 18.36
CA LYS A 86 13.13 -2.91 17.72
C LYS A 86 11.75 -3.23 18.24
N ALA A 87 10.81 -3.48 17.34
CA ALA A 87 9.42 -3.79 17.67
C ALA A 87 9.00 -5.16 17.14
N ARG A 88 8.09 -5.82 17.87
CA ARG A 88 7.38 -7.02 17.40
C ARG A 88 5.93 -6.65 17.13
N LEU A 89 5.43 -7.10 15.99
CA LEU A 89 4.09 -6.81 15.52
C LEU A 89 3.37 -8.10 15.14
N GLU A 90 2.04 -8.10 15.28
CA GLU A 90 1.18 -9.19 14.83
C GLU A 90 0.08 -8.63 13.93
N PHE A 91 -0.21 -9.35 12.85
CA PHE A 91 -1.47 -9.21 12.12
C PHE A 91 -2.45 -10.27 12.59
N THR A 92 -3.69 -9.85 12.84
CA THR A 92 -4.80 -10.74 13.17
C THR A 92 -5.96 -10.60 12.20
N SER A 93 -6.62 -11.72 11.90
CA SER A 93 -7.93 -11.76 11.23
C SER A 93 -8.93 -12.30 12.25
N GLY A 94 -9.84 -11.45 12.73
CA GLY A 94 -10.61 -11.76 13.94
C GLY A 94 -9.69 -12.05 15.13
N THR A 95 -9.76 -13.26 15.70
CA THR A 95 -8.93 -13.71 16.83
C THR A 95 -7.68 -14.49 16.41
N GLN A 96 -7.52 -14.80 15.12
CA GLN A 96 -6.40 -15.61 14.64
C GLN A 96 -5.21 -14.74 14.26
N VAL A 97 -4.02 -15.05 14.78
CA VAL A 97 -2.75 -14.46 14.31
C VAL A 97 -2.39 -15.06 12.95
N ILE A 98 -2.36 -14.22 11.92
CA ILE A 98 -2.08 -14.61 10.54
C ILE A 98 -0.64 -14.27 10.10
N ASP A 99 0.01 -13.33 10.78
CA ASP A 99 1.37 -12.90 10.46
C ASP A 99 2.08 -12.35 11.71
N LYS A 100 3.38 -12.61 11.83
CA LYS A 100 4.24 -12.06 12.87
C LYS A 100 5.41 -11.35 12.20
N GLN A 101 5.73 -10.15 12.69
CA GLN A 101 6.80 -9.33 12.13
C GLN A 101 7.73 -8.80 13.22
N ALA A 102 8.99 -8.60 12.85
CA ALA A 102 9.91 -7.76 13.59
C ALA A 102 10.39 -6.60 12.72
N TRP A 103 10.49 -5.43 13.34
CA TRP A 103 10.88 -4.19 12.68
C TRP A 103 11.90 -3.44 13.52
N GLU A 104 12.71 -2.63 12.85
CA GLU A 104 13.64 -1.69 13.48
C GLU A 104 13.43 -0.28 12.94
N ILE A 105 13.54 0.71 13.83
CA ILE A 105 13.71 2.11 13.45
C ILE A 105 15.07 2.55 13.97
N THR A 106 15.90 3.09 13.09
CA THR A 106 17.19 3.68 13.43
C THR A 106 17.29 5.09 12.86
N SER A 107 18.37 5.80 13.13
CA SER A 107 18.65 7.10 12.50
C SER A 107 18.68 7.06 10.97
N ASN A 108 18.86 5.88 10.36
CA ASN A 108 19.06 5.72 8.92
C ASN A 108 17.83 5.15 8.20
N GLY A 109 16.75 4.83 8.92
CA GLY A 109 15.52 4.37 8.30
C GLY A 109 14.67 3.43 9.14
N ILE A 110 13.60 2.98 8.49
CA ILE A 110 12.68 1.95 8.96
C ILE A 110 13.00 0.66 8.21
N PHE A 111 13.22 -0.43 8.94
CA PHE A 111 13.63 -1.71 8.40
C PHE A 111 12.71 -2.83 8.86
N GLN A 112 12.36 -3.73 7.95
CA GLN A 112 11.69 -4.99 8.25
C GLN A 112 12.75 -6.07 8.43
N LEU A 113 12.66 -6.80 9.55
CA LEU A 113 13.58 -7.88 9.89
C LEU A 113 12.99 -9.26 9.61
N SER A 114 11.67 -9.38 9.63
CA SER A 114 10.98 -10.65 9.47
C SER A 114 9.50 -10.46 9.18
N ALA A 115 8.89 -11.50 8.62
CA ALA A 115 7.45 -11.63 8.42
C ALA A 115 7.05 -13.10 8.35
N GLY A 116 5.77 -13.42 8.50
CA GLY A 116 5.21 -14.75 8.32
C GLY A 116 4.70 -15.41 9.60
N ASN A 117 3.95 -16.49 9.42
CA ASN A 117 3.57 -17.41 10.47
C ASN A 117 3.59 -18.85 9.90
N PRO A 118 4.72 -19.60 10.00
CA PRO A 118 5.90 -19.33 10.81
C PRO A 118 6.74 -18.15 10.30
N GLU A 119 7.43 -17.51 11.24
CA GLU A 119 8.19 -16.28 10.98
C GLU A 119 9.49 -16.57 10.22
N VAL A 120 9.71 -15.84 9.11
CA VAL A 120 10.90 -15.90 8.26
C VAL A 120 11.76 -14.68 8.54
N THR A 121 13.03 -14.89 8.92
CA THR A 121 14.00 -13.81 9.11
C THR A 121 14.56 -13.34 7.78
N PHE A 122 14.68 -12.03 7.61
CA PHE A 122 15.17 -11.39 6.42
C PHE A 122 16.69 -11.19 6.53
N SER A 123 17.43 -11.53 5.47
CA SER A 123 18.88 -11.42 5.45
C SER A 123 19.36 -10.84 4.10
N PRO A 124 19.87 -9.60 4.07
CA PRO A 124 19.95 -8.63 5.18
C PRO A 124 18.55 -8.09 5.54
N ARG A 125 18.44 -7.31 6.63
CA ARG A 125 17.20 -6.56 6.92
C ARG A 125 16.75 -5.73 5.72
N GLN A 126 15.45 -5.69 5.46
CA GLN A 126 14.88 -4.99 4.31
C GLN A 126 14.57 -3.54 4.67
N THR A 127 15.16 -2.57 3.96
CA THR A 127 14.77 -1.17 4.10
C THR A 127 13.35 -0.96 3.57
N ALA A 128 12.46 -0.43 4.41
CA ALA A 128 11.12 -0.03 4.01
C ALA A 128 11.04 1.48 3.72
N VAL A 129 11.70 2.30 4.55
CA VAL A 129 11.80 3.75 4.35
C VAL A 129 13.23 4.20 4.68
N PRO A 130 14.01 4.72 3.71
CA PRO A 130 15.34 5.25 3.97
C PRO A 130 15.26 6.65 4.60
N PHE A 131 16.15 6.95 5.55
CA PHE A 131 16.36 8.31 6.08
C PHE A 131 17.71 8.88 5.62
N PRO A 132 17.82 10.21 5.41
CA PRO A 132 16.71 11.16 5.30
C PRO A 132 15.81 10.84 4.09
N ILE A 133 14.56 11.31 4.14
CA ILE A 133 13.61 11.12 3.04
C ILE A 133 13.95 12.11 1.92
N GLU A 134 14.23 11.54 0.75
CA GLU A 134 14.54 12.29 -0.47
C GLU A 134 13.60 11.81 -1.57
N VAL A 135 12.71 12.68 -2.05
CA VAL A 135 11.79 12.34 -3.15
C VAL A 135 12.58 12.01 -4.42
N GLY A 136 12.19 10.93 -5.10
CA GLY A 136 12.87 10.38 -6.26
C GLY A 136 14.05 9.48 -5.92
N LYS A 137 14.43 9.35 -4.64
CA LYS A 137 15.52 8.46 -4.22
C LYS A 137 15.17 7.02 -4.54
N LYS A 138 16.09 6.38 -5.26
CA LYS A 138 16.03 4.96 -5.58
C LYS A 138 16.94 4.18 -4.64
N PHE A 139 16.49 3.04 -4.19
CA PHE A 139 17.28 2.13 -3.36
C PHE A 139 16.91 0.69 -3.66
N ALA A 140 17.88 -0.20 -3.51
CA ALA A 140 17.70 -1.62 -3.81
C ALA A 140 17.94 -2.47 -2.56
N TRP A 141 17.31 -3.63 -2.54
CA TRP A 141 17.55 -4.67 -1.55
C TRP A 141 17.64 -6.02 -2.26
N LYS A 142 18.55 -6.88 -1.83
CA LYS A 142 18.64 -8.25 -2.31
C LYS A 142 18.99 -9.14 -1.14
N GLY A 143 18.22 -10.20 -0.95
CA GLY A 143 18.39 -11.08 0.20
C GLY A 143 17.39 -12.21 0.21
N THR A 144 17.35 -12.92 1.32
CA THR A 144 16.33 -13.92 1.63
C THR A 144 15.24 -13.28 2.48
N ALA A 145 13.98 -13.48 2.14
CA ALA A 145 12.83 -12.96 2.88
C ALA A 145 11.60 -13.87 2.69
N LEU A 146 10.48 -13.51 3.33
CA LEU A 146 9.17 -14.05 2.98
C LEU A 146 8.77 -13.48 1.61
N LEU A 147 8.61 -14.37 0.63
CA LEU A 147 8.15 -14.02 -0.70
C LEU A 147 6.65 -13.67 -0.66
N PRO A 148 6.16 -12.84 -1.59
CA PRO A 148 4.73 -12.50 -1.69
C PRO A 148 3.78 -13.69 -1.85
N ILE A 149 4.30 -14.87 -2.18
CA ILE A 149 3.59 -16.15 -2.29
C ILE A 149 3.57 -16.96 -0.97
N GLY A 150 4.03 -16.37 0.14
CA GLY A 150 3.99 -16.98 1.48
C GLY A 150 5.12 -17.99 1.78
N GLN A 151 6.14 -18.08 0.93
CA GLN A 151 7.27 -19.00 1.10
C GLN A 151 8.56 -18.21 1.37
N ALA A 152 9.50 -18.77 2.13
CA ALA A 152 10.82 -18.17 2.27
C ALA A 152 11.62 -18.36 0.97
N GLY A 153 12.37 -17.35 0.55
CA GLY A 153 13.24 -17.48 -0.62
C GLY A 153 14.02 -16.21 -0.97
N PRO A 154 14.92 -16.29 -1.95
CA PRO A 154 15.65 -15.14 -2.44
C PRO A 154 14.74 -14.19 -3.21
N SER A 155 14.93 -12.89 -3.00
CA SER A 155 14.22 -11.83 -3.74
C SER A 155 15.13 -10.63 -3.96
N SER A 156 14.85 -9.87 -5.03
CA SER A 156 15.54 -8.63 -5.39
C SER A 156 14.52 -7.52 -5.56
N HIS A 157 14.67 -6.43 -4.81
CA HIS A 157 13.74 -5.30 -4.78
C HIS A 157 14.41 -4.05 -5.34
N LYS A 158 13.70 -3.34 -6.22
CA LYS A 158 13.99 -1.98 -6.66
C LYS A 158 12.91 -1.08 -6.08
N ASN A 159 13.31 -0.05 -5.34
CA ASN A 159 12.38 0.83 -4.64
C ASN A 159 12.59 2.28 -5.06
N GLU A 160 11.53 3.08 -4.95
CA GLU A 160 11.58 4.51 -5.19
C GLU A 160 10.69 5.26 -4.21
N VAL A 161 11.26 6.30 -3.59
CA VAL A 161 10.53 7.27 -2.76
C VAL A 161 9.76 8.20 -3.69
N GLN A 162 8.44 8.16 -3.65
CA GLN A 162 7.60 9.02 -4.49
C GLN A 162 7.31 10.37 -3.82
N ALA A 163 6.80 11.32 -4.60
CA ALA A 163 6.31 12.57 -4.05
C ALA A 163 5.13 12.35 -3.10
N TRP A 164 5.09 13.15 -2.03
CA TRP A 164 3.98 13.19 -1.11
C TRP A 164 2.67 13.50 -1.83
N GLN A 165 1.60 12.81 -1.46
CA GLN A 165 0.31 12.96 -2.11
C GLN A 165 -0.85 12.64 -1.18
N LEU A 166 -2.04 13.10 -1.54
CA LEU A 166 -3.28 12.68 -0.88
C LEU A 166 -3.68 11.31 -1.41
N VAL A 167 -3.83 10.35 -0.50
CA VAL A 167 -4.27 8.99 -0.80
C VAL A 167 -5.59 8.71 -0.10
N ASP A 168 -6.49 8.01 -0.79
CA ASP A 168 -7.75 7.56 -0.20
C ASP A 168 -7.50 6.38 0.75
N SER A 169 -8.17 6.40 1.89
CA SER A 169 -8.20 5.35 2.91
C SER A 169 -9.63 5.21 3.47
N GLY A 170 -9.88 4.24 4.33
CA GLY A 170 -11.16 4.08 5.02
C GLY A 170 -11.47 5.22 6.02
N ILE A 171 -10.45 5.95 6.48
CA ILE A 171 -10.60 7.15 7.32
C ILE A 171 -10.70 8.46 6.51
N GLY A 172 -10.84 8.38 5.18
CA GLY A 172 -10.86 9.53 4.27
C GLY A 172 -9.52 9.74 3.56
N ARG A 173 -9.31 10.95 3.03
CA ARG A 173 -8.08 11.29 2.29
C ARG A 173 -7.00 11.77 3.25
N VAL A 174 -5.83 11.16 3.19
CA VAL A 174 -4.69 11.47 4.06
C VAL A 174 -3.46 11.79 3.22
N THR A 175 -2.65 12.74 3.68
CA THR A 175 -1.33 12.97 3.08
C THR A 175 -0.41 11.82 3.43
N ALA A 176 0.23 11.22 2.44
CA ALA A 176 1.14 10.09 2.64
C ALA A 176 2.36 10.15 1.71
N LEU A 177 3.46 9.55 2.18
CA LEU A 177 4.65 9.24 1.42
C LEU A 177 4.51 7.84 0.80
N PRO A 178 4.42 7.72 -0.54
CA PRO A 178 4.43 6.43 -1.19
C PRO A 178 5.85 5.93 -1.39
N ILE A 179 6.09 4.68 -1.02
CA ILE A 179 7.27 3.91 -1.43
C ILE A 179 6.82 2.87 -2.44
N GLN A 180 7.27 3.01 -3.69
CA GLN A 180 7.03 2.01 -4.72
C GLN A 180 8.10 0.94 -4.64
N THR A 181 7.68 -0.32 -4.78
CA THR A 181 8.58 -1.48 -4.80
C THR A 181 8.26 -2.35 -6.00
N TYR A 182 9.29 -2.69 -6.76
CA TYR A 182 9.25 -3.78 -7.73
C TYR A 182 10.16 -4.90 -7.26
N ALA A 183 9.65 -6.12 -7.18
CA ALA A 183 10.41 -7.30 -6.76
C ALA A 183 10.44 -8.38 -7.83
N GLU A 184 11.57 -9.07 -7.91
CA GLU A 184 11.80 -10.27 -8.73
C GLU A 184 12.20 -11.42 -7.83
N PHE A 185 11.56 -12.58 -8.02
CA PHE A 185 11.83 -13.80 -7.26
C PHE A 185 11.47 -15.05 -8.08
N MET A 186 11.78 -16.23 -7.56
CA MET A 186 11.34 -17.51 -8.12
C MET A 186 10.23 -18.10 -7.29
N ALA A 187 9.14 -18.50 -7.94
CA ALA A 187 8.05 -19.27 -7.33
C ALA A 187 8.21 -20.75 -7.67
N LYS A 188 7.85 -21.63 -6.74
CA LYS A 188 7.72 -23.06 -7.02
C LYS A 188 6.30 -23.37 -7.50
N VAL A 189 6.15 -23.79 -8.75
CA VAL A 189 4.87 -24.24 -9.34
C VAL A 189 5.08 -25.67 -9.84
N ASP A 190 4.33 -26.62 -9.31
CA ASP A 190 4.45 -28.06 -9.64
C ASP A 190 5.90 -28.58 -9.56
N GLY A 191 6.65 -28.10 -8.56
CA GLY A 191 8.05 -28.46 -8.33
C GLY A 191 9.08 -27.73 -9.21
N GLN A 192 8.64 -26.93 -10.18
CA GLN A 192 9.52 -26.17 -11.08
C GLN A 192 9.70 -24.73 -10.61
N ASP A 193 10.88 -24.15 -10.87
CA ASP A 193 11.14 -22.73 -10.66
C ASP A 193 10.53 -21.91 -11.78
N VAL A 194 9.59 -21.04 -11.43
CA VAL A 194 8.91 -20.14 -12.34
C VAL A 194 9.24 -18.70 -11.95
N PRO A 195 9.75 -17.87 -12.89
CA PRO A 195 9.96 -16.45 -12.64
C PRO A 195 8.67 -15.76 -12.19
N ALA A 196 8.80 -14.96 -11.14
CA ALA A 196 7.71 -14.23 -10.54
C ALA A 196 8.11 -12.79 -10.24
N THR A 197 7.11 -11.90 -10.27
CA THR A 197 7.30 -10.48 -10.02
C THR A 197 6.23 -9.96 -9.08
N MET A 198 6.56 -8.89 -8.37
CA MET A 198 5.61 -8.11 -7.58
C MET A 198 5.81 -6.63 -7.86
N ALA A 199 4.72 -5.90 -8.04
CA ALA A 199 4.68 -4.45 -7.94
C ALA A 199 3.82 -4.06 -6.74
N SER A 200 4.34 -3.22 -5.86
CA SER A 200 3.58 -2.70 -4.73
C SER A 200 3.83 -1.22 -4.46
N THR A 201 2.95 -0.63 -3.68
CA THR A 201 3.12 0.71 -3.13
C THR A 201 2.63 0.74 -1.70
N THR A 202 3.51 1.15 -0.79
CA THR A 202 3.23 1.33 0.63
C THR A 202 3.11 2.81 0.93
N TYR A 203 2.01 3.22 1.53
CA TYR A 203 1.72 4.63 1.82
C TYR A 203 1.85 4.90 3.32
N TRP A 204 2.78 5.77 3.69
CA TRP A 204 3.09 6.10 5.08
C TRP A 204 2.65 7.53 5.41
N SER A 205 1.95 7.72 6.51
CA SER A 205 1.52 9.05 6.97
C SER A 205 2.12 9.38 8.35
N PRO A 206 2.75 10.55 8.54
CA PRO A 206 3.34 10.97 9.81
C PRO A 206 2.33 10.98 10.95
N GLY A 207 2.69 10.38 12.09
CA GLY A 207 1.83 10.29 13.27
C GLY A 207 0.67 9.30 13.13
N ILE A 208 0.46 8.72 11.94
CA ILE A 208 -0.52 7.66 11.72
C ILE A 208 0.20 6.34 11.52
N GLY A 209 1.09 6.20 10.54
CA GLY A 209 1.67 4.92 10.16
C GLY A 209 1.32 4.51 8.74
N LEU A 210 1.18 3.19 8.52
CA LEU A 210 0.70 2.63 7.27
C LEU A 210 -0.78 3.00 7.06
N VAL A 211 -1.09 3.71 5.98
CA VAL A 211 -2.48 4.15 5.67
C VAL A 211 -3.08 3.41 4.49
N ARG A 212 -2.25 2.89 3.59
CA ARG A 212 -2.65 2.09 2.44
C ARG A 212 -1.50 1.21 1.98
N TYR A 213 -1.83 0.03 1.48
CA TYR A 213 -0.89 -0.83 0.75
C TYR A 213 -1.59 -1.37 -0.49
N VAL A 214 -0.91 -1.35 -1.63
CA VAL A 214 -1.41 -1.93 -2.88
C VAL A 214 -0.35 -2.88 -3.39
N GLN A 215 -0.74 -4.11 -3.74
CA GLN A 215 0.17 -5.12 -4.25
C GLN A 215 -0.46 -5.84 -5.44
N ARG A 216 0.39 -6.13 -6.43
CA ARG A 216 0.11 -7.05 -7.53
C ARG A 216 1.27 -8.02 -7.66
N ILE A 217 0.95 -9.29 -7.87
CA ILE A 217 1.91 -10.38 -8.03
C ILE A 217 1.60 -11.06 -9.36
N ALA A 218 2.64 -11.39 -10.12
CA ALA A 218 2.54 -12.21 -11.31
C ALA A 218 3.46 -13.43 -11.17
N VAL A 219 2.92 -14.63 -11.46
CA VAL A 219 3.65 -15.91 -11.45
C VAL A 219 3.28 -16.66 -12.72
N GLY A 220 4.22 -16.81 -13.66
CA GLY A 220 3.90 -17.32 -14.99
C GLY A 220 2.78 -16.50 -15.66
N ASN A 221 1.67 -17.14 -16.02
CA ASN A 221 0.50 -16.50 -16.62
C ASN A 221 -0.57 -16.05 -15.60
N ALA A 222 -0.36 -16.32 -14.30
CA ALA A 222 -1.33 -15.98 -13.25
C ALA A 222 -0.99 -14.63 -12.63
N THR A 223 -2.02 -13.83 -12.34
CA THR A 223 -1.88 -12.56 -11.61
C THR A 223 -2.83 -12.53 -10.41
N SER A 224 -2.36 -11.99 -9.30
CA SER A 224 -3.17 -11.73 -8.10
C SER A 224 -2.86 -10.33 -7.58
N GLY A 225 -3.76 -9.77 -6.77
CA GLY A 225 -3.55 -8.49 -6.14
C GLY A 225 -4.35 -8.32 -4.88
N GLN A 226 -3.87 -7.42 -4.03
CA GLN A 226 -4.55 -7.02 -2.81
C GLN A 226 -4.39 -5.52 -2.55
N THR A 227 -5.37 -4.94 -1.87
CA THR A 227 -5.31 -3.57 -1.35
C THR A 227 -5.72 -3.55 0.12
N LEU A 228 -4.90 -2.95 0.96
CA LEU A 228 -5.22 -2.64 2.34
C LEU A 228 -5.55 -1.14 2.42
N ARG A 229 -6.66 -0.77 3.06
CA ARG A 229 -7.03 0.61 3.37
C ARG A 229 -7.24 0.76 4.86
N LEU A 230 -6.59 1.75 5.46
CA LEU A 230 -6.75 2.01 6.89
C LEU A 230 -8.18 2.42 7.22
N LYS A 231 -8.84 1.67 8.08
CA LYS A 231 -10.23 1.88 8.53
C LYS A 231 -10.30 2.56 9.89
N SER A 232 -9.37 2.24 10.78
CA SER A 232 -9.21 2.88 12.09
C SER A 232 -7.80 2.65 12.63
N TYR A 233 -7.40 3.46 13.61
CA TYR A 233 -6.11 3.30 14.29
C TYR A 233 -6.18 3.81 15.74
N VAL A 234 -5.27 3.30 16.57
CA VAL A 234 -4.98 3.83 17.90
C VAL A 234 -3.47 4.03 17.96
N VAL A 235 -3.04 5.28 18.00
CA VAL A 235 -1.64 5.68 18.12
C VAL A 235 -1.51 6.62 19.31
N LYS A 236 -0.59 6.29 20.22
CA LYS A 236 -0.26 7.08 21.41
C LYS A 236 0.85 8.08 21.13
#